data_AF-A0A836N9P9-F1
#
_entry.id   AF-A0A836N9P9-F1
#
_cell.length_a   1.000
_cell.length_b   1.000
_cell.length_c   1.000
_cell.angle_alpha   90.00
_cell.angle_beta   90.00
_cell.angle_gamma   90.00
#
_symmetry.space_group_name_H-M   'P 1'
#
loop_
_entity.id
_entity.type
_entity.pdbx_description
1 polymer ?
#
loop_
_entity_poly.entity_id
_entity_poly.type
_entity_poly.pdbx_seq_one_letter_code
_entity_poly.pdbx_strand_id
1 'polypeptide(L)'
;MKIKENESVMGSTAMTYDLSEEKLMKLKYKSQHGDSEASFRLYQYYCFTKNNIDKQLRFLERSASQGNVTAQFNYGVFLSDTNPTLSEYYNLNRAIYWMEFAVNNGNIDAKSKLQELKKLKRMDRRKNKENP
;
A
#
# COMPACT_ATOMS: atom_id res chain seq x y z
N MET A 1 47.70 -7.60 13.67
CA MET A 1 46.39 -7.72 14.33
C MET A 1 45.31 -7.72 13.26
N LYS A 2 44.50 -8.78 13.15
CA LYS A 2 43.31 -8.81 12.30
C LYS A 2 42.22 -8.00 13.00
N ILE A 3 41.95 -6.80 12.51
CA ILE A 3 40.73 -6.09 12.85
C ILE A 3 39.66 -6.68 11.94
N LYS A 4 38.77 -7.50 12.51
CA LYS A 4 37.54 -7.91 11.85
C LYS A 4 36.66 -6.68 11.75
N GLU A 5 36.68 -6.01 10.60
CA GLU A 5 35.63 -5.09 10.23
C GLU A 5 34.37 -5.93 10.01
N ASN A 6 33.55 -5.97 11.04
CA ASN A 6 32.18 -6.44 10.95
C ASN A 6 31.38 -5.32 10.29
N GLU A 7 31.58 -5.14 8.98
CA GLU A 7 30.78 -4.25 8.16
C GLU A 7 29.34 -4.74 8.24
N SER A 8 28.52 -4.00 8.99
CA SER A 8 27.09 -4.24 9.01
C SER A 8 26.58 -3.99 7.59
N VAL A 9 26.27 -5.06 6.87
CA VAL A 9 25.65 -5.05 5.54
C VAL A 9 24.20 -4.60 5.69
N MET A 10 23.97 -3.37 6.12
CA MET A 10 22.70 -2.68 5.90
C MET A 10 22.82 -1.98 4.55
N GLY A 11 22.64 -2.75 3.48
CA GLY A 11 22.41 -2.15 2.18
C GLY A 11 21.24 -1.17 2.28
N SER A 12 21.35 0.01 1.66
CA SER A 12 20.26 0.98 1.63
C SER A 12 18.96 0.31 1.20
N THR A 13 17.82 0.74 1.76
CA THR A 13 16.49 0.18 1.45
C THR A 13 16.25 0.05 -0.06
N ALA A 14 16.79 0.99 -0.85
CA ALA A 14 16.74 0.95 -2.31
C ALA A 14 17.40 -0.31 -2.93
N MET A 15 18.55 -0.77 -2.42
CA MET A 15 19.24 -1.97 -2.92
C MET A 15 18.45 -3.25 -2.62
N THR A 16 17.77 -3.32 -1.47
CA THR A 16 16.93 -4.48 -1.09
C THR A 16 15.76 -4.67 -2.06
N TYR A 17 15.18 -3.56 -2.52
CA TYR A 17 14.01 -3.59 -3.38
C TYR A 17 14.33 -3.49 -4.86
N ASP A 18 15.57 -3.21 -5.24
CA ASP A 18 15.96 -3.15 -6.65
C ASP A 18 15.72 -4.48 -7.37
N LEU A 19 15.47 -4.39 -8.68
CA LEU A 19 15.12 -5.50 -9.54
C LEU A 19 15.87 -5.36 -10.86
N SER A 20 16.55 -6.43 -11.28
CA SER A 20 17.03 -6.56 -12.66
C SER A 20 15.86 -6.52 -13.64
N GLU A 21 16.13 -6.15 -14.90
CA GLU A 21 15.09 -6.10 -15.95
C GLU A 21 14.42 -7.47 -16.14
N GLU A 22 15.19 -8.56 -16.09
CA GLU A 22 14.66 -9.91 -16.18
C GLU A 22 13.65 -10.21 -15.05
N LYS A 23 14.03 -9.92 -13.80
CA LYS A 23 13.15 -10.14 -12.64
C LYS A 23 11.93 -9.25 -12.70
N LEU A 24 12.08 -8.01 -13.15
CA LEU A 24 10.99 -7.07 -13.34
C LEU A 24 9.98 -7.60 -14.38
N MET A 25 10.45 -8.12 -15.51
CA MET A 25 9.58 -8.71 -16.55
C MET A 25 8.85 -9.95 -16.06
N LYS A 26 9.53 -10.85 -15.35
CA LYS A 26 8.92 -12.04 -14.74
C LYS A 26 7.84 -11.67 -13.72
N LEU A 27 8.09 -10.68 -12.87
CA LEU A 27 7.11 -10.20 -11.90
C LEU A 27 5.92 -9.53 -12.58
N LYS A 28 6.13 -8.72 -13.62
CA LYS A 28 5.04 -8.10 -14.39
C LYS A 28 4.12 -9.16 -15.01
N TYR A 29 4.70 -10.21 -15.61
CA TYR A 29 3.92 -11.32 -16.15
C TYR A 29 3.08 -12.01 -15.08
N LYS A 30 3.70 -12.42 -13.96
CA LYS A 30 2.99 -13.05 -12.84
C LYS A 30 1.88 -12.16 -12.27
N SER A 31 2.19 -10.88 -12.07
CA SER A 31 1.23 -9.86 -11.62
C SER A 31 0.03 -9.74 -12.57
N GLN A 32 0.23 -9.85 -13.89
CA GLN A 32 -0.88 -9.87 -14.86
C GLN A 32 -1.75 -11.13 -14.75
N HIS A 33 -1.20 -12.23 -14.26
CA HIS A 33 -1.86 -13.54 -14.16
C HIS A 33 -2.32 -13.88 -12.74
N GLY A 34 -2.61 -12.88 -11.92
CA GLY A 34 -3.25 -13.09 -10.61
C GLY A 34 -2.30 -13.29 -9.43
N ASP A 35 -0.98 -13.27 -9.63
CA ASP A 35 -0.02 -13.42 -8.53
C ASP A 35 0.03 -12.13 -7.69
N SER A 36 -0.68 -12.16 -6.57
CA SER A 36 -0.83 -11.03 -5.65
C SER A 36 0.50 -10.61 -5.03
N GLU A 37 1.41 -11.56 -4.80
CA GLU A 37 2.74 -11.31 -4.23
C GLU A 37 3.66 -10.68 -5.27
N ALA A 38 3.58 -11.10 -6.53
CA ALA A 38 4.30 -10.44 -7.61
C ALA A 38 3.85 -8.98 -7.78
N SER A 39 2.55 -8.71 -7.69
CA SER A 39 2.02 -7.34 -7.67
C SER A 39 2.54 -6.55 -6.46
N PHE A 40 2.59 -7.16 -5.28
CA PHE A 40 3.10 -6.50 -4.07
C PHE A 40 4.60 -6.17 -4.18
N ARG A 41 5.40 -7.10 -4.74
CA ARG A 41 6.84 -6.89 -4.95
C ARG A 41 7.12 -5.78 -5.96
N LEU A 42 6.27 -5.63 -6.98
CA LEU A 42 6.33 -4.50 -7.92
C LEU A 42 5.98 -3.19 -7.24
N TYR A 43 4.97 -3.16 -6.38
CA TYR A 43 4.66 -1.99 -5.54
C TYR A 43 5.89 -1.57 -4.72
N GLN A 44 6.53 -2.50 -4.02
CA GLN A 44 7.72 -2.23 -3.21
C GLN A 44 8.88 -1.66 -4.05
N TYR A 45 9.13 -2.21 -5.24
CA TYR A 45 10.14 -1.69 -6.16
C TYR A 45 9.85 -0.24 -6.58
N TYR A 46 8.61 0.06 -6.97
CA TYR A 46 8.24 1.42 -7.36
C TYR A 46 8.20 2.38 -6.18
N CYS A 47 8.03 1.88 -4.95
CA CYS A 47 8.08 2.65 -3.72
C CYS A 47 9.51 3.01 -3.33
N PHE A 48 10.34 2.00 -3.12
CA PHE A 48 11.63 2.17 -2.45
C PHE A 48 12.81 2.35 -3.41
N THR A 49 12.66 2.03 -4.69
CA THR A 49 13.75 2.14 -5.67
C THR A 49 13.47 3.21 -6.73
N LYS A 50 12.28 3.21 -7.34
CA LYS A 50 11.96 4.15 -8.43
C LYS A 50 11.22 5.40 -7.99
N ASN A 51 10.68 5.42 -6.77
CA ASN A 51 9.87 6.50 -6.23
C ASN A 51 8.80 7.03 -7.22
N ASN A 52 8.07 6.12 -7.88
CA ASN A 52 7.04 6.45 -8.87
C ASN A 52 5.64 6.15 -8.32
N ILE A 53 4.92 7.18 -7.88
CA ILE A 53 3.65 7.04 -7.17
C ILE A 53 2.56 6.36 -8.01
N ASP A 54 2.43 6.72 -9.29
CA ASP A 54 1.42 6.12 -10.19
C ASP A 54 1.56 4.60 -10.26
N LYS A 55 2.80 4.12 -10.44
CA LYS A 55 3.08 2.68 -10.51
C LYS A 55 2.97 2.03 -9.14
N GLN A 56 3.38 2.71 -8.06
CA GLN A 56 3.17 2.21 -6.70
C GLN A 56 1.69 1.88 -6.49
N LEU A 57 0.80 2.85 -6.73
CA LEU A 57 -0.63 2.68 -6.49
C LEU A 57 -1.27 1.67 -7.41
N ARG A 58 -0.90 1.67 -8.70
CA ARG A 58 -1.41 0.69 -9.65
C ARG A 58 -1.09 -0.75 -9.22
N PHE A 59 0.14 -1.01 -8.77
CA PHE A 59 0.52 -2.36 -8.35
C PHE A 59 0.00 -2.71 -6.96
N LEU A 60 -0.13 -1.73 -6.06
CA LEU A 60 -0.72 -1.91 -4.75
C LEU A 60 -2.21 -2.26 -4.84
N GLU A 61 -2.97 -1.50 -5.63
CA GLU A 61 -4.38 -1.75 -5.92
C GLU A 61 -4.57 -3.14 -6.55
N ARG A 62 -3.72 -3.50 -7.53
CA ARG A 62 -3.77 -4.82 -8.16
C ARG A 62 -3.48 -5.94 -7.16
N SER A 63 -2.48 -5.76 -6.30
CA SER A 63 -2.15 -6.75 -5.27
C SER A 63 -3.32 -6.93 -4.29
N ALA A 64 -3.97 -5.81 -3.90
CA ALA A 64 -5.15 -5.82 -3.04
C ALA A 64 -6.33 -6.57 -3.68
N SER A 65 -6.59 -6.33 -4.98
CA SER A 65 -7.68 -6.98 -5.72
C SER A 65 -7.42 -8.47 -5.97
N GLN A 66 -6.15 -8.89 -6.01
CA GLN A 66 -5.74 -10.28 -6.12
C GLN A 66 -5.75 -11.03 -4.77
N GLY A 67 -6.14 -10.35 -3.67
CA GLY A 67 -6.33 -11.00 -2.37
C GLY A 67 -5.16 -10.84 -1.39
N ASN A 68 -4.13 -10.05 -1.70
CA ASN A 68 -3.07 -9.79 -0.73
C ASN A 68 -3.60 -8.89 0.39
N VAL A 69 -3.70 -9.46 1.59
CA VAL A 69 -4.28 -8.82 2.78
C VAL A 69 -3.48 -7.61 3.24
N THR A 70 -2.14 -7.66 3.13
CA THR A 70 -1.26 -6.53 3.43
C THR A 70 -1.50 -5.39 2.43
N ALA A 71 -1.66 -5.69 1.15
CA ALA A 71 -1.95 -4.71 0.12
C ALA A 71 -3.33 -4.06 0.30
N GLN A 72 -4.35 -4.84 0.71
CA GLN A 72 -5.68 -4.29 1.03
C GLN A 72 -5.61 -3.27 2.16
N PHE A 73 -4.90 -3.60 3.24
CA PHE A 73 -4.66 -2.65 4.33
C PHE A 73 -3.88 -1.42 3.85
N ASN A 74 -2.73 -1.61 3.20
CA ASN A 74 -1.87 -0.52 2.75
C ASN A 74 -2.59 0.41 1.77
N TYR A 75 -3.38 -0.13 0.84
CA TYR A 75 -4.13 0.69 -0.11
C TYR A 75 -5.24 1.47 0.58
N GLY A 76 -5.93 0.85 1.55
CA GLY A 76 -6.90 1.55 2.38
C GLY A 76 -6.29 2.68 3.21
N VAL A 77 -5.09 2.49 3.76
CA VAL A 77 -4.35 3.55 4.47
C VAL A 77 -4.05 4.70 3.51
N PHE A 78 -3.47 4.39 2.35
CA PHE A 78 -3.10 5.39 1.36
C PHE A 78 -4.29 6.23 0.90
N LEU A 79 -5.42 5.60 0.58
CA LEU A 79 -6.66 6.27 0.17
C LEU A 79 -7.30 7.11 1.29
N SER A 80 -6.86 6.95 2.54
CA SER A 80 -7.32 7.73 3.69
C SER A 80 -6.33 8.80 4.14
N ASP A 81 -5.18 8.94 3.46
CA ASP A 81 -4.16 9.91 3.83
C ASP A 81 -4.64 11.33 3.51
N THR A 82 -4.62 12.21 4.52
CA THR A 82 -5.02 13.60 4.41
C THR A 82 -3.86 14.54 4.12
N ASN A 83 -2.67 14.00 3.82
CA ASN A 83 -1.52 14.78 3.40
C ASN A 83 -1.88 15.59 2.12
N PRO A 84 -1.75 16.93 2.13
CA PRO A 84 -2.07 17.75 0.97
C PRO A 84 -1.40 17.31 -0.33
N THR A 85 -0.18 16.76 -0.25
CA THR A 85 0.58 16.30 -1.43
C THR A 85 0.00 15.05 -2.10
N LEU A 86 -0.86 14.30 -1.40
CA LEU A 86 -1.50 13.07 -1.89
C LEU A 86 -3.02 13.22 -2.04
N SER A 87 -3.53 14.44 -1.86
CA SER A 87 -4.96 14.73 -1.81
C SER A 87 -5.74 14.30 -3.06
N GLU A 88 -5.10 14.24 -4.23
CA GLU A 88 -5.71 13.76 -5.47
C GLU A 88 -6.14 12.29 -5.41
N TYR A 89 -5.48 11.49 -4.57
CA TYR A 89 -5.80 10.07 -4.40
C TYR A 89 -6.72 9.79 -3.22
N TYR A 90 -6.98 10.80 -2.38
CA TYR A 90 -7.82 10.63 -1.20
C TYR A 90 -9.24 10.21 -1.61
N ASN A 91 -9.70 9.09 -1.05
CA ASN A 91 -11.06 8.63 -1.22
C ASN A 91 -11.52 7.81 -0.02
N LEU A 92 -12.18 8.48 0.93
CA LEU A 92 -12.66 7.87 2.17
C LEU A 92 -13.56 6.65 1.96
N ASN A 93 -14.39 6.64 0.91
CA ASN A 93 -15.28 5.51 0.64
C ASN A 93 -14.50 4.28 0.18
N ARG A 94 -13.53 4.47 -0.73
CA ARG A 94 -12.65 3.38 -1.18
C ARG A 94 -11.72 2.90 -0.06
N ALA A 95 -11.24 3.81 0.78
CA ALA A 95 -10.45 3.45 1.96
C ALA A 95 -11.23 2.52 2.91
N ILE A 96 -12.49 2.88 3.22
CA ILE A 96 -13.37 2.03 4.03
C ILE A 96 -13.60 0.67 3.38
N TYR A 97 -13.87 0.64 2.07
CA TYR A 97 -14.06 -0.60 1.32
C TYR A 97 -12.84 -1.54 1.47
N TRP A 98 -11.63 -1.05 1.21
CA TRP A 98 -10.43 -1.90 1.31
C TRP A 98 -10.13 -2.34 2.75
N MET A 99 -10.43 -1.49 3.73
CA MET A 99 -10.33 -1.86 5.14
C MET A 99 -11.34 -2.95 5.53
N GLU A 100 -12.55 -2.94 5.00
CA GLU A 100 -13.53 -4.02 5.20
C GLU A 100 -13.03 -5.34 4.61
N PHE A 101 -12.48 -5.31 3.39
CA PHE A 101 -11.85 -6.48 2.79
C PHE A 101 -10.67 -7.01 3.61
N ALA A 102 -9.78 -6.12 4.08
CA ALA A 102 -8.64 -6.49 4.91
C ALA A 102 -9.10 -7.17 6.22
N VAL A 103 -10.11 -6.62 6.89
CA VAL A 103 -10.71 -7.23 8.09
C VAL A 103 -11.28 -8.61 7.79
N ASN A 104 -12.05 -8.74 6.71
CA ASN A 104 -12.68 -10.01 6.34
C ASN A 104 -11.63 -11.08 5.99
N ASN A 105 -10.47 -10.68 5.49
CA ASN A 105 -9.36 -11.58 5.19
C ASN A 105 -8.34 -11.72 6.35
N GLY A 106 -8.71 -11.31 7.56
CA GLY A 106 -7.94 -11.60 8.78
C GLY A 106 -6.91 -10.55 9.19
N ASN A 107 -6.89 -9.36 8.57
CA ASN A 107 -6.06 -8.25 9.04
C ASN A 107 -6.65 -7.64 10.32
N ILE A 108 -6.01 -7.92 11.45
CA ILE A 108 -6.46 -7.43 12.77
C ILE A 108 -6.27 -5.90 12.87
N ASP A 109 -5.19 -5.36 12.32
CA ASP A 109 -4.86 -3.92 12.36
C ASP A 109 -5.86 -3.08 11.56
N ALA A 110 -6.42 -3.64 10.49
CA ALA A 110 -7.45 -3.02 9.67
C ALA A 110 -8.71 -2.69 10.46
N LYS A 111 -9.01 -3.43 11.54
CA LYS A 111 -10.23 -3.22 12.34
C LYS A 111 -10.23 -1.86 13.02
N SER A 112 -9.11 -1.48 13.64
CA SER A 112 -8.97 -0.18 14.29
C SER A 112 -9.06 0.96 13.29
N LYS A 113 -8.38 0.83 12.14
CA LYS A 113 -8.43 1.83 11.07
C LYS A 113 -9.84 1.96 10.47
N LEU A 114 -10.53 0.84 10.24
CA LEU A 114 -11.91 0.85 9.75
C LEU A 114 -12.87 1.63 10.67
N GLN A 115 -12.73 1.47 11.99
CA GLN A 115 -13.55 2.19 12.96
C GLN A 115 -13.29 3.71 12.91
N GLU A 116 -12.03 4.11 12.83
CA GLU A 116 -11.61 5.52 12.66
C GLU A 116 -12.25 6.13 11.41
N LEU A 117 -12.10 5.48 10.26
CA LEU A 117 -12.62 5.98 8.98
C LEU A 117 -14.16 6.06 8.97
N LYS A 118 -14.85 5.07 9.56
CA LYS A 118 -16.31 5.10 9.70
C LYS A 118 -16.77 6.24 10.63
N LYS A 119 -16.02 6.55 11.69
CA LYS A 119 -16.30 7.68 12.58
C LYS A 119 -16.10 9.00 11.84
N LEU A 120 -15.00 9.17 11.11
CA LEU A 120 -14.73 10.34 10.27
C LEU A 120 -15.88 10.61 9.30
N LYS A 121 -16.27 9.60 8.52
CA LYS A 121 -17.39 9.68 7.57
C LYS A 121 -18.72 10.09 8.22
N ARG A 122 -18.98 9.66 9.45
CA ARG A 122 -20.19 10.05 10.21
C ARG A 122 -20.12 11.52 10.65
N MET A 123 -18.95 12.00 11.06
CA MET A 123 -18.76 13.39 11.48
C MET A 123 -18.91 14.35 10.30
N ASP A 124 -18.32 14.04 9.14
CA ASP A 124 -18.43 14.88 7.94
C ASP A 124 -19.89 15.02 7.49
N ARG A 125 -20.65 13.91 7.53
CA ARG A 125 -22.10 13.92 7.23
C ARG A 125 -22.92 14.76 8.20
N ARG A 126 -22.52 14.89 9.47
CA ARG A 126 -23.22 15.72 10.46
C ARG A 126 -22.93 17.20 10.22
N LYS A 127 -21.65 17.56 10.03
CA LYS A 127 -21.24 18.93 9.71
C LYS A 127 -21.95 19.46 8.46
N ASN A 128 -22.03 18.65 7.40
CA ASN A 128 -22.69 19.05 6.16
C ASN A 128 -24.23 19.21 6.30
N LYS A 129 -24.84 18.63 7.34
CA LYS A 129 -26.28 18.82 7.64
C LYS A 129 -26.54 20.03 8.53
N GLU A 130 -25.57 20.37 9.39
CA GLU A 130 -25.64 21.51 10.29
C GLU A 130 -25.26 22.84 9.60
N ASN A 131 -24.66 22.77 8.41
CA ASN A 131 -24.22 23.93 7.63
C ASN A 131 -24.64 23.82 6.13
N PRO A 132 -25.95 23.90 5.83
CA PRO A 132 -26.50 23.73 4.48
C PRO A 132 -26.32 24.92 3.54
#